data_AF-A0A833GJJ9-F1
#
_entry.id   AF-A0A833GJJ9-F1
#
_cell.length_a   1.000
_cell.length_b   1.000
_cell.length_c   1.000
_cell.angle_alpha   90.00
_cell.angle_beta   90.00
_cell.angle_gamma   90.00
#
_symmetry.space_group_name_H-M   'P 1'
#
loop_
_entity.id
_entity.type
_entity.pdbx_description
1 polymer ?
#
loop_
_entity_poly.entity_id
_entity_poly.type
_entity_poly.pdbx_seq_one_letter_code
_entity_poly.pdbx_strand_id
1 'polypeptide(L)'
;MIANLANTVVGLVLAWATILHPTWVEQRYFPLAAFALVMLALALWARRTDPARWFSNVNIVLALALGVLSLLPLATLPNLTFWGGFWVGCLVPTIALWAALYRPASQPSATDPSPPQQSAQEHAS
;
A
#
# COMPACT_ATOMS: atom_id res chain seq x y z
N MET A 1 -4.90 9.36 0.73
CA MET A 1 -4.91 9.60 -0.74
C MET A 1 -3.55 10.04 -1.31
N ILE A 2 -3.03 11.23 -1.01
CA ILE A 2 -1.74 11.71 -1.57
C ILE A 2 -0.58 10.75 -1.27
N ALA A 3 -0.49 10.25 -0.03
CA ALA A 3 0.55 9.30 0.36
C ALA A 3 0.51 7.98 -0.45
N ASN A 4 -0.68 7.48 -0.80
CA ASN A 4 -0.82 6.29 -1.64
C ASN A 4 -0.40 6.57 -3.08
N LEU A 5 -0.81 7.70 -3.66
CA LEU A 5 -0.35 8.12 -4.99
C LEU A 5 1.17 8.28 -5.04
N ALA A 6 1.78 8.88 -4.02
CA ALA A 6 3.23 8.98 -3.91
C ALA A 6 3.88 7.58 -3.84
N ASN A 7 3.31 6.65 -3.06
CA ASN A 7 3.77 5.26 -3.02
C ASN A 7 3.64 4.56 -4.38
N THR A 8 2.59 4.85 -5.14
CA THR A 8 2.44 4.36 -6.51
C THR A 8 3.58 4.85 -7.40
N VAL A 9 3.89 6.14 -7.36
CA VAL A 9 4.98 6.71 -8.16
C VAL A 9 6.33 6.12 -7.74
N VAL A 10 6.61 6.05 -6.44
CA VAL A 10 7.88 5.48 -5.91
C VAL A 10 8.02 4.00 -6.29
N GLY A 11 6.94 3.22 -6.24
CA GLY A 11 6.91 1.84 -6.70
C GLY A 11 7.24 1.67 -8.17
N LEU A 12 6.63 2.50 -9.02
CA LEU A 12 6.91 2.50 -10.45
C LEU A 12 8.36 2.90 -10.75
N VAL A 13 8.89 3.88 -10.04
CA VAL A 13 10.30 4.28 -10.18
C VAL A 13 11.22 3.14 -9.75
N LEU A 14 10.89 2.40 -8.69
CA LEU A 14 11.66 1.22 -8.28
C LEU A 14 11.62 0.12 -9.35
N ALA A 15 10.46 -0.18 -9.92
CA ALA A 15 10.32 -1.15 -11.02
C ALA A 15 11.12 -0.72 -12.26
N TRP A 16 11.01 0.55 -12.64
CA TRP A 16 11.78 1.14 -13.74
C TRP A 16 13.30 1.02 -13.48
N ALA A 17 13.75 1.35 -12.28
CA ALA A 17 15.16 1.27 -11.89
C ALA A 17 15.68 -0.17 -11.88
N THR A 18 14.89 -1.13 -11.42
CA THR A 18 15.27 -2.55 -11.42
C THR A 18 15.37 -3.12 -12.84
N ILE A 19 14.52 -2.70 -13.77
CA ILE A 19 14.51 -3.20 -15.15
C ILE A 19 15.62 -2.56 -16.00
N LEU A 20 15.72 -1.22 -15.98
CA LEU A 20 16.60 -0.47 -16.90
C LEU A 20 18.01 -0.25 -16.35
N HIS A 21 18.16 -0.24 -15.03
CA HIS A 21 19.44 0.04 -14.37
C HIS A 21 19.74 -0.98 -13.25
N PRO A 22 19.80 -2.30 -13.54
CA PRO A 22 20.04 -3.32 -12.52
C PRO A 22 21.36 -3.10 -11.76
N THR A 23 22.38 -2.57 -12.43
CA THR A 23 23.68 -2.23 -11.82
C THR A 23 23.59 -1.15 -10.73
N TRP A 24 22.60 -0.25 -10.78
CA TRP A 24 22.39 0.74 -9.73
C TRP A 24 21.86 0.10 -8.45
N VAL A 25 21.08 -0.97 -8.59
CA VAL A 25 20.46 -1.71 -7.51
C VAL A 25 21.44 -2.72 -6.89
N GLU A 26 22.30 -3.32 -7.72
CA GLU A 26 23.27 -4.34 -7.30
C GLU A 26 24.57 -3.78 -6.70
N GLN A 27 25.10 -2.66 -7.22
CA GLN A 27 26.44 -2.18 -6.84
C GLN A 27 26.47 -1.25 -5.62
N ARG A 28 25.34 -0.66 -5.24
CA ARG A 28 25.25 0.23 -4.10
C ARG A 28 24.04 -0.16 -3.25
N TYR A 29 24.31 -0.67 -2.06
CA TYR A 29 23.31 -0.99 -1.03
C TYR A 29 22.34 0.18 -0.73
N PHE A 30 22.79 1.41 -0.98
CA PHE A 30 22.10 2.66 -0.67
C PHE A 30 20.75 2.87 -1.38
N PRO A 31 20.64 2.83 -2.71
CA PRO A 31 19.38 3.07 -3.43
C PRO A 31 18.24 2.15 -2.99
N LEU A 32 18.49 0.86 -2.80
CA LEU A 32 17.45 -0.10 -2.39
C LEU A 32 16.93 0.19 -0.98
N ALA A 33 17.85 0.49 -0.05
CA ALA A 33 17.51 0.94 1.30
C ALA A 33 16.75 2.28 1.29
N ALA A 34 17.14 3.22 0.42
CA ALA A 34 16.46 4.50 0.27
C ALA A 34 15.01 4.32 -0.21
N PHE A 35 14.77 3.48 -1.23
CA PHE A 35 13.42 3.14 -1.67
C PHE A 35 12.59 2.49 -0.55
N ALA A 36 13.18 1.55 0.20
CA ALA A 36 12.51 0.91 1.33
C ALA A 36 12.09 1.93 2.40
N LEU A 37 12.97 2.85 2.77
CA LEU A 37 12.68 3.90 3.76
C LEU A 37 11.60 4.87 3.28
N VAL A 38 11.68 5.32 2.02
CA VAL A 38 10.68 6.22 1.44
C VAL A 38 9.31 5.54 1.37
N MET A 39 9.25 4.29 0.88
CA MET A 39 8.00 3.53 0.82
C MET A 39 7.42 3.28 2.21
N LEU A 40 8.26 2.96 3.19
CA LEU A 40 7.83 2.74 4.58
C LEU A 40 7.26 4.02 5.18
N ALA A 41 7.94 5.16 5.02
CA ALA A 41 7.47 6.44 5.52
C ALA A 41 6.12 6.84 4.90
N LEU A 42 5.98 6.66 3.58
CA LEU A 42 4.73 6.92 2.87
C LEU A 42 3.62 5.95 3.28
N ALA A 43 3.93 4.67 3.51
CA ALA A 43 2.94 3.68 3.94
C ALA A 43 2.45 3.95 5.38
N LEU A 44 3.35 4.36 6.28
CA LEU A 44 3.00 4.80 7.63
C LEU A 44 2.14 6.07 7.61
N TRP A 45 2.44 7.00 6.70
CA TRP A 45 1.63 8.19 6.52
C TRP A 45 0.24 7.85 5.96
N ALA A 46 0.17 7.01 4.92
CA ALA A 46 -1.08 6.53 4.34
C ALA A 46 -1.98 5.86 5.39
N ARG A 47 -1.40 5.06 6.29
CA ARG A 47 -2.12 4.39 7.38
C ARG A 47 -2.88 5.35 8.31
N ARG A 48 -2.38 6.58 8.48
CA ARG A 48 -3.05 7.61 9.29
C ARG A 48 -4.23 8.24 8.57
N THR A 49 -4.20 8.29 7.23
CA THR A 49 -5.20 8.97 6.41
C THR A 49 -6.24 8.03 5.81
N ASP A 50 -5.95 6.73 5.73
CA ASP A 50 -6.80 5.77 5.01
C ASP A 50 -7.86 5.13 5.92
N PRO A 51 -9.12 5.05 5.46
CA PRO A 51 -10.19 4.38 6.20
C PRO A 51 -9.99 2.85 6.24
N ALA A 52 -9.36 2.26 5.22
CA ALA A 52 -9.08 0.83 5.13
C ALA A 52 -7.61 0.53 5.41
N ARG A 53 -7.29 0.19 6.67
CA ARG A 53 -5.91 -0.02 7.16
C ARG A 53 -5.19 -1.22 6.52
N TRP A 54 -5.93 -2.15 5.91
CA TRP A 54 -5.36 -3.36 5.28
C TRP A 54 -4.34 -3.02 4.19
N PHE A 55 -4.67 -2.08 3.30
CA PHE A 55 -3.79 -1.73 2.18
C PHE A 55 -2.47 -1.12 2.65
N SER A 56 -2.52 -0.24 3.64
CA SER A 56 -1.31 0.35 4.22
C SER A 56 -0.47 -0.69 4.96
N ASN A 57 -1.08 -1.68 5.62
CA ASN A 57 -0.34 -2.77 6.29
C ASN A 57 0.44 -3.62 5.27
N VAL A 58 -0.15 -3.96 4.12
CA VAL A 58 0.57 -4.73 3.09
C VAL A 58 1.74 -3.93 2.53
N ASN A 59 1.56 -2.64 2.26
CA ASN A 59 2.65 -1.76 1.79
C ASN A 59 3.77 -1.63 2.83
N ILE A 60 3.46 -1.58 4.13
CA ILE A 60 4.47 -1.60 5.21
C ILE A 60 5.25 -2.91 5.17
N VAL A 61 4.58 -4.06 5.06
CA VAL A 61 5.25 -5.36 5.02
C VAL A 61 6.16 -5.48 3.78
N LEU A 62 5.71 -5.01 2.62
CA LEU A 62 6.53 -5.00 1.40
C LEU A 62 7.74 -4.06 1.52
N ALA A 63 7.57 -2.88 2.12
CA ALA A 63 8.68 -1.96 2.38
C ALA A 63 9.70 -2.55 3.37
N LEU A 64 9.23 -3.26 4.40
CA LEU A 64 10.10 -3.97 5.34
C LEU A 64 10.84 -5.14 4.66
N ALA A 65 10.15 -5.93 3.83
CA ALA A 65 10.78 -6.99 3.05
C ALA A 65 11.89 -6.43 2.13
N LEU A 66 11.62 -5.29 1.49
CA LEU A 66 12.62 -4.58 0.68
C LEU A 66 13.80 -4.08 1.52
N GLY A 67 13.54 -3.58 2.73
CA GLY A 67 14.57 -3.16 3.67
C GLY A 67 15.41 -4.32 4.22
N VAL A 68 14.82 -5.50 4.41
CA VAL A 68 15.59 -6.71 4.75
C VAL A 68 16.43 -7.15 3.57
N LEU A 69 15.87 -7.09 2.36
CA LEU A 69 16.59 -7.42 1.13
C LEU A 69 17.80 -6.51 0.93
N SER A 70 17.69 -5.21 1.28
CA SER A 70 18.80 -4.26 1.15
C SER A 70 19.96 -4.49 2.14
N LEU A 71 19.75 -5.30 3.19
CA LEU A 71 20.80 -5.68 4.16
C LEU A 71 21.58 -6.94 3.75
N LEU A 72 21.07 -7.72 2.79
CA LEU A 72 21.75 -8.88 2.26
C LEU A 72 22.92 -8.47 1.36
N PRO A 73 23.94 -9.32 1.15
CA PRO A 73 25.02 -9.06 0.20
C PRO A 73 24.50 -9.12 -1.24
N LEU A 74 23.82 -8.06 -1.71
CA LEU A 74 23.07 -8.05 -2.97
C LEU A 74 23.93 -8.35 -4.20
N ALA A 75 25.22 -7.99 -4.14
CA ALA A 75 26.20 -8.29 -5.18
C ALA A 75 26.45 -9.80 -5.38
N THR A 76 26.15 -10.65 -4.37
CA THR A 76 26.28 -12.11 -4.49
C THR A 76 24.97 -12.80 -4.85
N LEU A 77 23.85 -12.06 -4.85
CA LEU A 77 22.50 -12.58 -5.11
C LEU A 77 21.75 -11.74 -6.17
N PRO A 78 22.31 -11.55 -7.39
CA PRO A 78 21.75 -10.64 -8.40
C PRO A 78 20.31 -11.01 -8.80
N ASN A 79 20.02 -12.30 -8.97
CA ASN A 79 18.67 -12.76 -9.28
C ASN A 79 17.66 -12.42 -8.17
N LEU A 80 18.02 -12.59 -6.90
CA LEU A 80 17.12 -12.29 -5.78
C LEU A 80 16.89 -10.79 -5.66
N THR A 81 17.94 -10.00 -5.85
CA THR A 81 17.89 -8.53 -5.85
C THR A 81 16.96 -8.01 -6.96
N PHE A 82 17.15 -8.52 -8.19
CA PHE A 82 16.33 -8.18 -9.33
C PHE A 82 14.87 -8.58 -9.13
N TRP A 83 14.60 -9.87 -8.86
CA TRP A 83 13.23 -10.37 -8.72
C TRP A 83 12.53 -9.77 -7.51
N GLY A 84 13.22 -9.63 -6.38
CA GLY A 84 12.67 -9.02 -5.16
C GLY A 84 12.31 -7.55 -5.38
N GLY A 85 13.22 -6.77 -5.95
CA GLY A 85 12.97 -5.36 -6.26
C GLY A 85 11.86 -5.19 -7.31
N PHE A 86 11.83 -6.04 -8.34
CA PHE A 86 10.78 -6.04 -9.36
C PHE A 86 9.40 -6.35 -8.76
N TRP A 87 9.28 -7.44 -7.98
CA TRP A 87 8.01 -7.81 -7.36
C TRP A 87 7.49 -6.73 -6.40
N VAL A 88 8.36 -6.15 -5.57
CA VAL A 88 7.98 -5.04 -4.69
C VAL A 88 7.60 -3.81 -5.51
N GLY A 89 8.38 -3.48 -6.54
CA GLY A 89 8.12 -2.39 -7.48
C GLY A 89 6.81 -2.55 -8.26
N CYS A 90 6.27 -3.75 -8.43
CA CYS A 90 4.96 -3.99 -9.02
C CYS A 90 3.83 -4.03 -7.99
N LEU A 91 4.01 -4.73 -6.86
CA LEU A 91 2.96 -4.95 -5.87
C LEU A 91 2.60 -3.67 -5.10
N VAL A 92 3.60 -2.90 -4.66
CA VAL A 92 3.37 -1.64 -3.93
C VAL A 92 2.50 -0.67 -4.72
N PRO A 93 2.78 -0.35 -6.00
CA PRO A 93 1.94 0.58 -6.75
C PRO A 93 0.57 0.03 -7.06
N THR A 94 0.41 -1.26 -7.35
CA THR A 94 -0.91 -1.87 -7.56
C THR A 94 -1.78 -1.72 -6.32
N ILE A 95 -1.24 -2.04 -5.13
CA ILE A 95 -1.99 -1.96 -3.86
C ILE A 95 -2.25 -0.50 -3.47
N ALA A 96 -1.25 0.37 -3.61
CA ALA A 96 -1.39 1.79 -3.31
C ALA A 96 -2.41 2.47 -4.23
N LEU A 97 -2.43 2.13 -5.53
CA LEU A 97 -3.42 2.64 -6.48
C LEU A 97 -4.82 2.14 -6.11
N TRP A 98 -4.96 0.85 -5.77
CA TRP A 98 -6.23 0.30 -5.32
C TRP A 98 -6.74 1.00 -4.06
N ALA A 99 -5.86 1.27 -3.09
CA ALA A 99 -6.19 2.00 -1.87
C ALA A 99 -6.61 3.45 -2.16
N ALA A 100 -6.02 4.09 -3.16
CA ALA A 100 -6.40 5.45 -3.58
C ALA A 100 -7.78 5.48 -4.25
N LEU A 101 -8.14 4.42 -4.98
CA LEU A 101 -9.44 4.30 -5.66
C LEU A 101 -10.56 3.78 -4.74
N TYR A 102 -10.21 3.12 -3.64
CA TYR A 102 -11.18 2.56 -2.72
C TYR A 102 -12.02 3.65 -2.03
N ARG A 103 -13.29 3.78 -2.42
CA ARG A 103 -14.32 4.51 -1.68
C ARG A 103 -15.04 3.53 -0.74
N PRO A 104 -14.97 3.73 0.59
CA PRO A 104 -15.85 2.99 1.49
C PRO A 104 -17.29 3.29 1.08
N ALA A 105 -18.10 2.26 0.83
CA ALA A 105 -19.54 2.44 0.70
C ALA A 105 -20.01 3.11 1.99
N SER A 106 -20.62 4.29 1.87
CA SER A 106 -21.19 5.02 2.99
C SER A 106 -21.98 4.04 3.83
N GLN A 107 -21.50 3.79 5.04
CA GLN A 107 -22.18 2.93 5.99
C GLN A 107 -23.58 3.53 6.13
N PRO A 108 -24.67 2.81 5.80
CA PRO A 108 -26.01 3.31 6.04
C PRO A 108 -26.05 3.60 7.53
N SER A 109 -26.16 4.88 7.89
CA SER A 109 -26.39 5.29 9.26
C SER A 109 -27.62 4.51 9.70
N ALA A 110 -27.44 3.58 10.65
CA ALA A 110 -28.49 2.81 11.28
C ALA A 110 -29.35 3.70 12.20
N THR A 111 -29.76 4.83 11.64
CA THR A 111 -30.61 5.87 12.18
C THR A 111 -31.61 6.24 11.09
N ASP A 112 -32.20 5.24 10.45
CA ASP A 112 -33.56 5.39 9.94
C ASP A 112 -34.46 4.95 11.11
N PRO A 113 -34.95 5.87 11.96
CA PRO A 113 -35.95 5.52 12.94
C PRO A 113 -37.18 5.08 12.15
N SER A 114 -37.42 3.77 12.09
CA SER A 114 -38.65 3.24 11.51
C SER A 114 -39.84 4.04 12.08
N PRO A 115 -40.74 4.56 11.23
CA PRO A 115 -41.87 5.37 11.69
C PRO A 115 -42.72 4.54 12.67
N PRO A 116 -43.38 5.19 13.65
CA PRO A 116 -44.06 4.51 14.73
C PRO A 116 -45.12 3.56 14.18
N GLN A 117 -45.17 2.35 14.75
CA GLN A 117 -46.23 1.36 14.55
C GLN A 117 -47.58 1.89 15.07
N GLN A 118 -48.18 2.86 14.39
CA GLN A 118 -49.44 3.48 14.78
C GLN A 118 -50.67 2.83 14.14
N SER A 119 -50.49 1.95 13.15
CA SER A 119 -51.60 1.34 12.41
C SER A 119 -52.12 0.01 12.98
N ALA A 120 -51.50 -0.56 14.01
CA ALA A 120 -51.92 -1.85 14.58
C ALA A 120 -52.84 -1.73 15.81
N GLN A 121 -52.97 -0.55 16.41
CA GLN A 121 -53.79 -0.34 17.62
C GLN A 121 -55.20 0.19 17.36
N GLU A 122 -55.52 0.69 16.16
CA GLU A 122 -56.87 1.17 15.83
C GLU A 122 -57.87 0.04 15.47
N HIS A 123 -57.42 -1.21 15.38
CA HIS A 123 -58.28 -2.37 15.11
C HIS A 123 -58.52 -3.29 16.30
N ALA A 124 -57.97 -2.96 17.48
CA ALA A 124 -58.26 -3.67 18.72
C ALA A 124 -59.17 -2.80 19.61
N SER A 125 -60.34 -2.51 19.06
CA SER A 125 -61.59 -2.29 19.79
C SER A 125 -61.84 -3.40 20.81
#